data_AF-A0AA38NZB1-F1
#
_entry.id   AF-A0AA38NZB1-F1
#
_cell.length_a   1.000
_cell.length_b   1.000
_cell.length_c   1.000
_cell.angle_alpha   90.00
_cell.angle_beta   90.00
_cell.angle_gamma   90.00
#
_symmetry.space_group_name_H-M   'P 1'
#
loop_
_entity.id
_entity.type
_entity.pdbx_description
1 polymer ?
#
loop_
_entity_poly.entity_id
_entity_poly.type
_entity_poly.pdbx_seq_one_letter_code
_entity_poly.pdbx_strand_id
1 'polypeptide(L)'
;MLQRILPSLSLPPGTTLVQALVQLGPDITADPDAVRALLARFGITDVSPPQDEQVVDIMLNLSRKATEGAVICDIAALVRALNSFPSANLNWATVIKSFDVPDRHGVDTPTLKLLIAILLGCSRDANPHPVTGFWTIWSNALYQLRLLDALLSLPGDTFNLGQLPGHCVVTVEDLATANPTIKSLAANVQGHTWNSLDLFEVLVKLADSESTEIRGVVREMLDKAIKISAELVHMGLLQVSDAPWNEIRLEYSRKLLTMFLAGHPNHQLVFMRIWQIQPTYLTDAFRDFYEENPLNITCILDVAQDLEILEALLELRPLSFALDIAALASRREYLNLDKWLTDNVTNHGAEFLHSVLMFLEDKMIADLQPGTRTMTLKSNTNPIILRMSNQMADEDKQFWWDVKNHCFQVHPRLMSMMPNMDIEPTLPNLEQK
;
A
#
# COMPACT_ATOMS: atom_id res chain seq x y z
N MET A 1 10.86 -44.95 -24.33
CA MET A 1 12.03 -45.85 -24.33
C MET A 1 12.87 -45.70 -23.07
N LEU A 2 13.26 -44.47 -22.69
CA LEU A 2 14.03 -44.18 -21.47
C LEU A 2 13.39 -44.70 -20.17
N GLN A 3 12.07 -44.55 -20.02
CA GLN A 3 11.30 -45.05 -18.86
C GLN A 3 11.51 -46.54 -18.57
N ARG A 4 11.76 -47.36 -19.60
CA ARG A 4 11.98 -48.81 -19.45
C ARG A 4 13.45 -49.17 -19.16
N ILE A 5 14.38 -48.26 -19.46
CA ILE A 5 15.83 -48.51 -19.39
C ILE A 5 16.43 -47.95 -18.10
N LEU A 6 15.98 -46.76 -17.66
CA LEU A 6 16.52 -46.09 -16.48
C LEU A 6 16.44 -46.90 -15.18
N PRO A 7 15.37 -47.68 -14.91
CA PRO A 7 15.32 -48.55 -13.74
C PRO A 7 16.43 -49.60 -13.72
N SER A 8 16.90 -50.05 -14.89
CA SER A 8 17.89 -51.11 -15.06
C SER A 8 19.24 -50.64 -15.63
N LEU A 9 19.47 -49.32 -15.71
CA LEU A 9 20.71 -48.73 -16.24
C LEU A 9 21.94 -49.29 -15.50
N SER A 10 23.08 -49.52 -16.15
CA SER A 10 24.30 -49.87 -15.41
C SER A 10 24.90 -48.59 -14.81
N LEU A 11 25.02 -48.52 -13.47
CA LEU A 11 25.66 -47.40 -12.76
C LEU A 11 26.80 -47.95 -11.90
N PRO A 12 27.88 -47.17 -11.70
CA PRO A 12 28.95 -47.54 -10.76
C PRO A 12 28.40 -47.88 -9.36
N PRO A 13 28.98 -48.85 -8.65
CA PRO A 13 28.53 -49.20 -7.30
C PRO A 13 28.67 -47.99 -6.37
N GLY A 14 27.63 -47.73 -5.57
CA GLY A 14 27.58 -46.60 -4.63
C GLY A 14 27.17 -45.25 -5.26
N THR A 15 26.79 -45.22 -6.54
CA THR A 15 26.25 -43.99 -7.18
C THR A 15 25.00 -43.53 -6.44
N THR A 16 24.95 -42.25 -6.05
CA THR A 16 23.77 -41.65 -5.41
C THR A 16 22.75 -41.16 -6.44
N LEU A 17 21.50 -40.93 -6.03
CA LEU A 17 20.46 -40.38 -6.90
C LEU A 17 20.90 -39.04 -7.54
N VAL A 18 21.47 -38.14 -6.74
CA VAL A 18 21.94 -36.83 -7.21
C VAL A 18 23.06 -36.98 -8.23
N GLN A 19 24.00 -37.89 -8.02
CA GLN A 19 25.07 -38.16 -9.00
C GLN A 19 24.49 -38.70 -10.32
N ALA A 20 23.49 -39.58 -10.26
CA ALA A 20 22.83 -40.09 -11.45
C ALA A 20 22.07 -38.98 -12.20
N LEU A 21 21.33 -38.12 -11.48
CA LEU A 21 20.63 -36.96 -12.06
C LEU A 21 21.61 -36.00 -12.77
N VAL A 22 22.75 -35.71 -12.14
CA VAL A 22 23.81 -34.87 -12.72
C VAL A 22 24.44 -35.52 -13.96
N GLN A 23 24.72 -36.83 -13.92
CA GLN A 23 25.30 -37.56 -15.06
C GLN A 23 24.37 -37.59 -16.28
N LEU A 24 23.06 -37.67 -16.08
CA LEU A 24 22.09 -37.66 -17.16
C LEU A 24 21.87 -36.25 -17.73
N GLY A 25 22.13 -35.21 -16.94
CA GLY A 25 22.00 -33.81 -17.37
C GLY A 25 20.56 -33.41 -17.71
N PRO A 26 20.35 -32.15 -18.14
CA PRO A 26 19.02 -31.57 -18.31
C PRO A 26 18.25 -32.18 -19.49
N ASP A 27 18.93 -32.48 -20.60
CA ASP A 27 18.26 -32.97 -21.82
C ASP A 27 17.58 -34.33 -21.61
N ILE A 28 18.23 -35.25 -20.89
CA ILE A 28 17.67 -36.58 -20.60
C ILE A 28 16.62 -36.50 -19.49
N THR A 29 16.78 -35.56 -18.56
CA THR A 29 15.87 -35.38 -17.41
C THR A 29 14.72 -34.41 -17.68
N ALA A 30 14.59 -33.87 -18.90
CA ALA A 30 13.51 -32.96 -19.28
C ALA A 30 12.10 -33.61 -19.21
N ASP A 31 12.01 -34.93 -19.34
CA ASP A 31 10.78 -35.71 -19.22
C ASP A 31 10.53 -36.13 -17.75
N PRO A 32 9.47 -35.64 -17.08
CA PRO A 32 9.15 -36.02 -15.69
C PRO A 32 8.98 -37.53 -15.50
N ASP A 33 8.47 -38.25 -16.50
CA ASP A 33 8.28 -39.69 -16.38
C ASP A 33 9.62 -40.44 -16.42
N ALA A 34 10.59 -39.94 -17.19
CA ALA A 34 11.96 -40.47 -17.19
C ALA A 34 12.62 -40.24 -15.83
N VAL A 35 12.43 -39.05 -15.23
CA VAL A 35 12.91 -38.76 -13.87
C VAL A 35 12.24 -39.68 -12.85
N ARG A 36 10.92 -39.88 -12.92
CA ARG A 36 10.19 -40.80 -12.05
C ARG A 36 10.70 -42.24 -12.16
N ALA A 37 10.99 -42.72 -13.38
CA ALA A 37 11.59 -44.04 -13.59
C ALA A 37 12.99 -44.15 -12.96
N LEU A 38 13.79 -43.07 -12.99
CA LEU A 38 15.06 -43.01 -12.26
C LEU A 38 14.84 -43.03 -10.74
N LEU A 39 13.89 -42.26 -10.22
CA LEU A 39 13.55 -42.22 -8.79
C LEU A 39 13.20 -43.62 -8.25
N ALA A 40 12.46 -44.42 -9.03
CA ALA A 40 12.08 -45.80 -8.68
C ALA A 40 13.30 -46.71 -8.44
N ARG A 41 14.39 -46.52 -9.19
CA ARG A 41 15.65 -47.25 -8.98
C ARG A 41 16.25 -46.98 -7.60
N PHE A 42 16.08 -45.76 -7.09
CA PHE A 42 16.60 -45.32 -5.80
C PHE A 42 15.58 -45.50 -4.66
N GLY A 43 14.56 -46.35 -4.87
CA GLY A 43 13.58 -46.73 -3.84
C GLY A 43 12.39 -45.78 -3.69
N ILE A 44 12.33 -44.70 -4.48
CA ILE A 44 11.21 -43.74 -4.46
C ILE A 44 10.14 -44.23 -5.44
N THR A 45 9.08 -44.82 -4.92
CA THR A 45 8.02 -45.51 -5.69
C THR A 45 6.64 -45.16 -5.15
N ASP A 46 5.56 -45.61 -5.80
CA ASP A 46 4.20 -45.41 -5.25
C ASP A 46 3.97 -46.08 -3.89
N VAL A 47 4.71 -47.16 -3.60
CA VAL A 47 4.63 -47.88 -2.31
C VAL A 47 5.48 -47.19 -1.24
N SER A 48 6.56 -46.52 -1.64
CA SER A 48 7.45 -45.75 -0.77
C SER A 48 7.65 -44.36 -1.37
N PRO A 49 6.65 -43.46 -1.24
CA PRO A 49 6.70 -42.12 -1.82
C PRO A 49 7.81 -41.27 -1.18
N PRO A 50 8.25 -40.20 -1.86
CA PRO A 50 9.28 -39.31 -1.32
C PRO A 50 8.79 -38.62 -0.04
N GLN A 51 9.72 -38.41 0.90
CA GLN A 51 9.49 -37.67 2.15
C GLN A 51 10.15 -36.28 2.09
N ASP A 52 9.66 -35.33 2.89
CA ASP A 52 10.17 -33.96 2.92
C ASP A 52 11.69 -33.88 3.13
N GLU A 53 12.22 -34.60 4.12
CA GLU A 53 13.66 -34.64 4.42
C GLU A 53 14.48 -35.14 3.22
N GLN A 54 13.96 -36.13 2.50
CA GLN A 54 14.62 -36.69 1.32
C GLN A 54 14.64 -35.67 0.17
N VAL A 55 13.54 -34.95 -0.04
CA VAL A 55 13.45 -33.90 -1.07
C VAL A 55 14.38 -32.74 -0.75
N VAL A 56 14.43 -32.31 0.52
CA VAL A 56 15.37 -31.30 1.01
C VAL A 56 16.81 -31.71 0.72
N ASP A 57 17.21 -32.93 1.09
CA ASP A 57 18.57 -33.44 0.84
C ASP A 57 18.91 -33.49 -0.65
N ILE A 58 17.98 -33.96 -1.50
CA ILE A 58 18.16 -33.96 -2.96
C ILE A 58 18.43 -32.53 -3.48
N MET A 59 17.60 -31.57 -3.08
CA MET A 59 17.66 -30.20 -3.58
C MET A 59 18.91 -29.46 -3.10
N LEU A 60 19.30 -29.62 -1.83
CA LEU A 60 20.54 -29.03 -1.29
C LEU A 60 21.79 -29.63 -1.95
N ASN A 61 21.81 -30.95 -2.18
CA ASN A 61 22.91 -31.59 -2.88
C ASN A 61 23.02 -31.14 -4.34
N LEU A 62 21.89 -30.98 -5.04
CA LEU A 62 21.86 -30.40 -6.38
C LEU A 62 22.33 -28.95 -6.39
N SER A 63 21.89 -28.13 -5.42
CA SER A 63 22.36 -26.75 -5.26
C SER A 63 23.87 -26.70 -5.12
N ARG A 64 24.45 -27.53 -4.24
CA ARG A 64 25.89 -27.61 -4.04
C ARG A 64 26.62 -27.99 -5.32
N LYS A 65 26.15 -29.02 -6.03
CA LYS A 65 26.75 -29.44 -7.32
C LYS A 65 26.69 -28.33 -8.36
N ALA A 66 25.58 -27.59 -8.42
CA ALA A 66 25.43 -26.45 -9.32
C ALA A 66 26.40 -25.31 -8.98
N THR A 67 26.61 -25.01 -7.69
CA THR A 67 27.59 -24.00 -7.25
C THR A 67 29.04 -24.41 -7.52
N GLU A 68 29.33 -25.72 -7.55
CA GLU A 68 30.63 -26.29 -7.95
C GLU A 68 30.84 -26.26 -9.48
N GLY A 69 29.86 -25.78 -10.26
CA GLY A 69 29.94 -25.67 -11.73
C GLY A 69 29.46 -26.89 -12.50
N ALA A 70 28.83 -27.87 -11.82
CA ALA A 70 28.25 -29.02 -12.51
C ALA A 70 26.98 -28.61 -13.27
N VAL A 71 26.80 -29.18 -14.47
CA VAL A 71 25.52 -29.13 -15.19
C VAL A 71 24.58 -30.14 -14.51
N ILE A 72 23.50 -29.63 -13.90
CA ILE A 72 22.52 -30.44 -13.16
C ILE A 72 21.33 -30.86 -14.04
N CYS A 73 20.46 -31.72 -13.50
CA CYS A 73 19.23 -32.13 -14.16
C CYS A 73 18.22 -30.98 -14.38
N ASP A 74 17.18 -31.22 -15.18
CA ASP A 74 16.04 -30.33 -15.29
C ASP A 74 15.24 -30.34 -13.97
N ILE A 75 15.35 -29.25 -13.24
CA ILE A 75 14.74 -29.12 -11.91
C ILE A 75 13.22 -29.06 -12.00
N ALA A 76 12.66 -28.42 -13.02
CA ALA A 76 11.22 -28.32 -13.16
C ALA A 76 10.60 -29.69 -13.44
N ALA A 77 11.25 -30.52 -14.27
CA ALA A 77 10.85 -31.90 -14.50
C ALA A 77 11.01 -32.77 -13.25
N LEU A 78 12.08 -32.58 -12.47
CA LEU A 78 12.27 -33.26 -11.19
C LEU A 78 11.17 -32.90 -10.18
N VAL A 79 10.81 -31.61 -10.05
CA VAL A 79 9.72 -31.14 -9.18
C VAL A 79 8.39 -31.76 -9.62
N ARG A 80 8.08 -31.77 -10.93
CA ARG A 80 6.88 -32.43 -11.47
C ARG A 80 6.88 -33.93 -11.18
N ALA A 81 8.02 -34.61 -11.32
CA ALA A 81 8.14 -36.04 -11.03
C ALA A 81 7.91 -36.33 -9.54
N LEU A 82 8.49 -35.55 -8.64
CA LEU A 82 8.29 -35.68 -7.19
C LEU A 82 6.84 -35.40 -6.77
N ASN A 83 6.17 -34.44 -7.40
CA ASN A 83 4.75 -34.16 -7.16
C ASN A 83 3.79 -35.15 -7.82
N SER A 84 4.26 -36.01 -8.73
CA SER A 84 3.42 -36.99 -9.42
C SER A 84 3.05 -38.22 -8.54
N PHE A 85 3.65 -38.36 -7.36
CA PHE A 85 3.36 -39.47 -6.44
C PHE A 85 2.04 -39.20 -5.68
N PRO A 86 0.98 -40.01 -5.87
CA PRO A 86 -0.37 -39.69 -5.36
C PRO A 86 -0.46 -39.54 -3.84
N SER A 87 0.39 -40.26 -3.10
CA SER A 87 0.41 -40.26 -1.64
C SER A 87 1.46 -39.31 -1.04
N ALA A 88 2.19 -38.56 -1.88
CA ALA A 88 3.22 -37.65 -1.43
C ALA A 88 2.61 -36.28 -1.15
N ASN A 89 2.50 -35.91 0.13
CA ASN A 89 2.13 -34.57 0.54
C ASN A 89 3.39 -33.77 0.88
N LEU A 90 4.13 -33.37 -0.16
CA LEU A 90 5.43 -32.73 0.00
C LEU A 90 5.28 -31.26 0.41
N ASN A 91 5.92 -30.89 1.51
CA ASN A 91 5.96 -29.51 1.97
C ASN A 91 7.13 -28.76 1.32
N TRP A 92 6.89 -28.22 0.13
CA TRP A 92 7.91 -27.47 -0.63
C TRP A 92 8.37 -26.18 0.06
N ALA A 93 7.59 -25.64 1.00
CA ALA A 93 8.02 -24.50 1.80
C ALA A 93 9.26 -24.84 2.65
N THR A 94 9.37 -26.09 3.12
CA THR A 94 10.56 -26.57 3.87
C THR A 94 11.81 -26.62 3.00
N VAL A 95 11.66 -26.93 1.70
CA VAL A 95 12.76 -26.91 0.74
C VAL A 95 13.31 -25.49 0.60
N ILE A 96 12.44 -24.49 0.43
CA ILE A 96 12.85 -23.09 0.39
C ILE A 96 13.49 -22.67 1.72
N LYS A 97 12.91 -23.07 2.85
CA LYS A 97 13.44 -22.76 4.19
C LYS A 97 14.80 -23.42 4.46
N SER A 98 15.12 -24.54 3.83
CA SER A 98 16.41 -25.23 3.99
C SER A 98 17.61 -24.43 3.46
N PHE A 99 17.38 -23.39 2.66
CA PHE A 99 18.42 -22.45 2.23
C PHE A 99 18.78 -21.41 3.31
N ASP A 100 18.06 -21.39 4.44
CA ASP A 100 18.36 -20.60 5.63
C ASP A 100 19.60 -21.16 6.36
N VAL A 101 20.77 -20.82 5.84
CA VAL A 101 22.08 -21.27 6.34
C VAL A 101 22.82 -20.09 6.97
N PRO A 102 23.27 -20.18 8.25
CA PRO A 102 23.88 -19.05 8.98
C PRO A 102 25.07 -18.38 8.27
N ASP A 103 25.97 -19.16 7.68
CA ASP A 103 27.23 -18.66 7.10
C ASP A 103 27.12 -18.22 5.63
N ARG A 104 25.91 -18.18 5.07
CA ARG A 104 25.69 -17.83 3.67
C ARG A 104 25.52 -16.34 3.49
N HIS A 105 26.37 -15.71 2.68
CA HIS A 105 26.37 -14.25 2.52
C HIS A 105 25.92 -13.78 1.12
N GLY A 106 26.26 -14.51 0.06
CA GLY A 106 26.01 -14.11 -1.33
C GLY A 106 24.93 -14.94 -2.01
N VAL A 107 24.25 -14.34 -2.98
CA VAL A 107 23.31 -15.04 -3.89
C VAL A 107 24.03 -15.33 -5.20
N ASP A 108 24.33 -16.61 -5.43
CA ASP A 108 24.91 -17.08 -6.67
C ASP A 108 23.82 -17.41 -7.72
N THR A 109 24.17 -17.23 -8.99
CA THR A 109 23.25 -17.49 -10.12
C THR A 109 22.73 -18.94 -10.16
N PRO A 110 23.53 -20.00 -9.91
CA PRO A 110 23.04 -21.37 -9.89
C PRO A 110 21.92 -21.60 -8.87
N THR A 111 22.08 -21.07 -7.64
CA THR A 111 21.07 -21.17 -6.59
C THR A 111 19.82 -20.41 -6.95
N LEU A 112 19.96 -19.20 -7.51
CA LEU A 112 18.81 -18.42 -7.96
C LEU A 112 18.00 -19.16 -9.04
N LYS A 113 18.66 -19.75 -10.04
CA LYS A 113 18.02 -20.56 -11.09
C LYS A 113 17.30 -21.79 -10.52
N LEU A 114 17.92 -22.48 -9.56
CA LEU A 114 17.33 -23.61 -8.87
C LEU A 114 16.03 -23.22 -8.15
N LEU A 115 16.07 -22.12 -7.38
CA LEU A 115 14.90 -21.63 -6.63
C LEU A 115 13.77 -21.21 -7.56
N ILE A 116 14.08 -20.50 -8.65
CA ILE A 116 13.07 -20.14 -9.67
C ILE A 116 12.42 -21.40 -10.25
N ALA A 117 13.21 -22.43 -10.59
CA ALA A 117 12.69 -23.68 -11.13
C ALA A 117 11.81 -24.43 -10.11
N ILE A 118 12.13 -24.37 -8.81
CA ILE A 118 11.28 -24.94 -7.74
C ILE A 118 9.97 -24.15 -7.62
N LEU A 119 10.05 -22.81 -7.57
CA LEU A 119 8.91 -21.92 -7.38
C LEU A 119 7.91 -22.01 -8.55
N LEU A 120 8.40 -22.03 -9.79
CA LEU A 120 7.58 -22.11 -10.99
C LEU A 120 7.21 -23.55 -11.39
N GLY A 121 7.96 -24.55 -10.90
CA GLY A 121 7.73 -25.96 -11.19
C GLY A 121 6.62 -26.60 -10.36
N CYS A 122 6.26 -25.99 -9.23
CA CYS A 122 5.13 -26.41 -8.40
C CYS A 122 3.80 -25.87 -8.96
N SER A 123 2.71 -26.62 -8.76
CA SER A 123 1.37 -26.13 -9.07
C SER A 123 1.01 -24.94 -8.16
N ARG A 124 0.27 -23.96 -8.68
CA ARG A 124 -0.25 -22.84 -7.87
C ARG A 124 -1.16 -23.30 -6.74
N ASP A 125 -1.82 -24.45 -6.91
CA ASP A 125 -2.72 -25.04 -5.91
C ASP A 125 -1.96 -25.86 -4.83
N ALA A 126 -0.63 -25.94 -4.91
CA ALA A 126 0.18 -26.63 -3.90
C ALA A 126 -0.01 -25.97 -2.53
N ASN A 127 -0.23 -26.80 -1.49
CA ASN A 127 -0.47 -26.32 -0.15
C ASN A 127 0.38 -27.10 0.88
N PRO A 128 1.41 -26.47 1.49
CA PRO A 128 1.87 -25.10 1.25
C PRO A 128 2.68 -24.98 -0.05
N HIS A 129 2.49 -23.87 -0.77
CA HIS A 129 3.29 -23.54 -1.95
C HIS A 129 4.75 -23.20 -1.54
N PRO A 130 5.79 -23.53 -2.32
CA PRO A 130 7.19 -23.24 -1.98
C PRO A 130 7.45 -21.78 -1.56
N VAL A 131 6.81 -20.82 -2.24
CA VAL A 131 6.98 -19.39 -1.96
C VAL A 131 6.72 -19.01 -0.49
N THR A 132 5.84 -19.76 0.19
CA THR A 132 5.53 -19.53 1.61
C THR A 132 6.73 -19.74 2.54
N GLY A 133 7.76 -20.46 2.08
CA GLY A 133 9.04 -20.59 2.80
C GLY A 133 9.77 -19.26 2.99
N PHE A 134 9.47 -18.24 2.18
CA PHE A 134 10.02 -16.88 2.32
C PHE A 134 9.27 -16.00 3.32
N TRP A 135 8.06 -16.35 3.74
CA TRP A 135 7.19 -15.44 4.50
C TRP A 135 7.41 -15.52 6.02
N THR A 136 8.17 -16.52 6.48
CA THR A 136 8.69 -16.57 7.85
C THR A 136 10.02 -15.82 7.95
N ILE A 137 10.38 -15.30 9.12
CA ILE A 137 11.71 -14.72 9.32
C ILE A 137 12.75 -15.83 9.39
N TRP A 138 13.81 -15.70 8.59
CA TRP A 138 14.93 -16.64 8.55
C TRP A 138 15.93 -16.34 9.68
N SER A 139 16.62 -17.38 10.14
CA SER A 139 17.74 -17.25 11.07
C SER A 139 18.83 -16.36 10.46
N ASN A 140 19.10 -16.54 9.17
CA ASN A 140 19.90 -15.65 8.35
C ASN A 140 18.99 -14.70 7.55
N ALA A 141 18.37 -13.76 8.25
CA ALA A 141 17.48 -12.74 7.66
C ALA A 141 18.17 -11.88 6.59
N LEU A 142 19.48 -11.64 6.72
CA LEU A 142 20.25 -10.88 5.73
C LEU A 142 20.31 -11.63 4.39
N TYR A 143 20.54 -12.94 4.42
CA TYR A 143 20.52 -13.76 3.21
C TYR A 143 19.12 -13.86 2.61
N GLN A 144 18.08 -13.99 3.44
CA GLN A 144 16.68 -13.94 3.00
C GLN A 144 16.38 -12.66 2.20
N LEU A 145 16.76 -11.49 2.73
CA LEU A 145 16.58 -10.21 2.04
C LEU A 145 17.35 -10.14 0.73
N ARG A 146 18.63 -10.55 0.71
CA ARG A 146 19.45 -10.56 -0.51
C ARG A 146 18.86 -11.46 -1.60
N LEU A 147 18.29 -12.60 -1.20
CA LEU A 147 17.66 -13.55 -2.10
C LEU A 147 16.36 -12.99 -2.68
N LEU A 148 15.52 -12.39 -1.84
CA LEU A 148 14.32 -11.67 -2.29
C LEU A 148 14.67 -10.50 -3.22
N ASP A 149 15.65 -9.67 -2.86
CA ASP A 149 16.13 -8.55 -3.71
C ASP A 149 16.64 -9.05 -5.06
N ALA A 150 17.38 -10.16 -5.09
CA ALA A 150 17.86 -10.77 -6.32
C ALA A 150 16.70 -11.28 -7.20
N LEU A 151 15.69 -11.93 -6.61
CA LEU A 151 14.49 -12.39 -7.32
C LEU A 151 13.69 -11.21 -7.90
N LEU A 152 13.48 -10.17 -7.09
CA LEU A 152 12.71 -8.97 -7.47
C LEU A 152 13.40 -8.11 -8.54
N SER A 153 14.72 -8.27 -8.69
CA SER A 153 15.52 -7.58 -9.70
C SER A 153 15.52 -8.26 -11.07
N LEU A 154 14.93 -9.46 -11.18
CA LEU A 154 14.86 -10.18 -12.45
C LEU A 154 13.79 -9.58 -13.37
N PRO A 155 13.99 -9.68 -14.70
CA PRO A 155 12.94 -9.41 -15.67
C PRO A 155 11.66 -10.22 -15.40
N GLY A 156 10.49 -9.62 -15.60
CA GLY A 156 9.19 -10.24 -15.28
C GLY A 156 8.84 -11.49 -16.10
N ASP A 157 9.50 -11.71 -17.24
CA ASP A 157 9.42 -12.94 -18.04
C ASP A 157 10.29 -14.08 -17.48
N THR A 158 11.29 -13.74 -16.66
CA THR A 158 12.17 -14.69 -15.97
C THR A 158 11.58 -15.09 -14.62
N PHE A 159 11.10 -14.12 -13.84
CA PHE A 159 10.48 -14.37 -12.55
C PHE A 159 9.55 -13.23 -12.15
N ASN A 160 8.39 -13.56 -11.56
CA ASN A 160 7.46 -12.57 -11.03
C ASN A 160 6.63 -13.19 -9.89
N LEU A 161 6.66 -12.57 -8.70
CA LEU A 161 5.88 -13.03 -7.55
C LEU A 161 4.37 -13.06 -7.83
N GLY A 162 3.84 -12.20 -8.71
CA GLY A 162 2.43 -12.18 -9.08
C GLY A 162 1.97 -13.44 -9.84
N GLN A 163 2.90 -14.26 -10.34
CA GLN A 163 2.60 -15.57 -10.92
C GLN A 163 2.45 -16.67 -9.86
N LEU A 164 2.91 -16.43 -8.63
CA LEU A 164 2.85 -17.36 -7.52
C LEU A 164 1.55 -17.12 -6.70
N PRO A 165 1.10 -18.09 -5.88
CA PRO A 165 0.04 -17.84 -4.92
C PRO A 165 0.54 -16.94 -3.76
N GLY A 166 -0.36 -16.12 -3.22
CA GLY A 166 -0.08 -15.19 -2.14
C GLY A 166 -1.08 -14.06 -2.10
N HIS A 167 -0.94 -13.18 -1.10
CA HIS A 167 -1.76 -11.98 -0.97
C HIS A 167 -1.18 -10.87 -1.86
N CYS A 168 -2.05 -10.15 -2.57
CA CYS A 168 -1.66 -9.02 -3.42
C CYS A 168 -1.98 -7.69 -2.71
N VAL A 169 -1.19 -6.66 -3.02
CA VAL A 169 -1.41 -5.29 -2.54
C VAL A 169 -2.62 -4.65 -3.24
N VAL A 170 -2.80 -4.95 -4.53
CA VAL A 170 -3.94 -4.53 -5.34
C VAL A 170 -4.46 -5.73 -6.13
N THR A 171 -5.73 -6.04 -5.91
CA THR A 171 -6.48 -7.09 -6.63
C THR A 171 -7.42 -6.49 -7.67
N VAL A 172 -8.07 -7.34 -8.46
CA VAL A 172 -9.14 -6.90 -9.38
C VAL A 172 -10.40 -6.50 -8.60
N GLU A 173 -10.67 -7.15 -7.47
CA GLU A 173 -11.85 -6.92 -6.63
C GLU A 173 -11.82 -5.53 -5.99
N ASP A 174 -10.64 -5.10 -5.53
CA ASP A 174 -10.40 -3.75 -4.98
C ASP A 174 -10.82 -2.62 -5.94
N LEU A 175 -10.83 -2.92 -7.25
CA LEU A 175 -11.08 -1.97 -8.32
C LEU A 175 -12.47 -2.11 -8.94
N ALA A 176 -13.34 -2.96 -8.39
CA ALA A 176 -14.64 -3.26 -9.00
C ALA A 176 -15.45 -1.98 -9.26
N THR A 177 -15.51 -1.10 -8.26
CA THR A 177 -16.22 0.19 -8.28
C THR A 177 -15.40 1.35 -8.88
N ALA A 178 -14.14 1.12 -9.23
CA ALA A 178 -13.25 2.17 -9.70
C ALA A 178 -13.64 2.67 -11.12
N ASN A 179 -13.40 3.95 -11.37
CA ASN A 179 -13.60 4.58 -12.67
C ASN A 179 -12.57 4.06 -13.72
N PRO A 180 -12.80 4.31 -15.03
CA PRO A 180 -11.90 3.82 -16.08
C PRO A 180 -10.45 4.30 -15.96
N THR A 181 -10.24 5.53 -15.49
CA THR A 181 -8.89 6.10 -15.29
C THR A 181 -8.12 5.29 -14.25
N ILE A 182 -8.71 5.06 -13.08
CA ILE A 182 -8.09 4.28 -12.00
C ILE A 182 -7.86 2.83 -12.44
N LYS A 183 -8.79 2.21 -13.16
CA LYS A 183 -8.61 0.86 -13.72
C LYS A 183 -7.41 0.79 -14.67
N SER A 184 -7.22 1.81 -15.51
CA SER A 184 -6.04 1.89 -16.38
C SER A 184 -4.73 2.06 -15.60
N LEU A 185 -4.74 2.87 -14.54
CA LEU A 185 -3.56 3.04 -13.67
C LEU A 185 -3.21 1.73 -12.96
N ALA A 186 -4.24 1.02 -12.47
CA ALA A 186 -4.06 -0.20 -11.72
C ALA A 186 -3.53 -1.37 -12.57
N ALA A 187 -3.90 -1.44 -13.85
CA ALA A 187 -3.38 -2.45 -14.78
C ALA A 187 -1.83 -2.45 -14.83
N ASN A 188 -1.19 -1.29 -14.66
CA ASN A 188 0.28 -1.18 -14.65
C ASN A 188 0.92 -1.78 -13.40
N VAL A 189 0.21 -1.81 -12.26
CA VAL A 189 0.76 -2.32 -10.98
C VAL A 189 0.35 -3.75 -10.68
N GLN A 190 -0.80 -4.22 -11.20
CA GLN A 190 -1.32 -5.56 -10.93
C GLN A 190 -0.39 -6.68 -11.39
N GLY A 191 0.28 -6.49 -12.54
CA GLY A 191 1.24 -7.45 -13.09
C GLY A 191 2.65 -7.34 -12.51
N HIS A 192 2.89 -6.43 -11.57
CA HIS A 192 4.24 -6.16 -11.08
C HIS A 192 4.65 -7.15 -9.98
N THR A 193 5.93 -7.56 -9.96
CA THR A 193 6.45 -8.47 -8.91
C THR A 193 6.40 -7.89 -7.50
N TRP A 194 6.21 -6.59 -7.36
CA TRP A 194 6.07 -5.91 -6.06
C TRP A 194 4.62 -5.94 -5.56
N ASN A 195 3.67 -6.43 -6.37
CA ASN A 195 2.28 -6.63 -5.96
C ASN A 195 2.11 -7.90 -5.10
N SER A 196 2.89 -7.99 -4.02
CA SER A 196 2.87 -9.07 -3.04
C SER A 196 2.84 -8.46 -1.65
N LEU A 197 1.73 -8.63 -0.94
CA LEU A 197 1.57 -8.14 0.43
C LEU A 197 2.44 -8.94 1.40
N ASP A 198 2.59 -10.25 1.18
CA ASP A 198 3.45 -11.12 2.00
C ASP A 198 4.92 -10.64 2.02
N LEU A 199 5.41 -10.11 0.88
CA LEU A 199 6.72 -9.46 0.82
C LEU A 199 6.80 -8.23 1.73
N PHE A 200 5.79 -7.37 1.71
CA PHE A 200 5.77 -6.18 2.58
C PHE A 200 5.70 -6.56 4.06
N GLU A 201 4.98 -7.62 4.43
CA GLU A 201 4.99 -8.12 5.80
C GLU A 201 6.39 -8.55 6.25
N VAL A 202 7.14 -9.26 5.41
CA VAL A 202 8.53 -9.63 5.70
C VAL A 202 9.41 -8.39 5.84
N LEU A 203 9.30 -7.43 4.93
CA LEU A 203 10.09 -6.20 4.98
C LEU A 203 9.77 -5.37 6.23
N VAL A 204 8.51 -5.25 6.61
CA VAL A 204 8.09 -4.53 7.83
C VAL A 204 8.59 -5.23 9.09
N LYS A 205 8.50 -6.56 9.17
CA LYS A 205 9.04 -7.33 10.30
C LYS A 205 10.56 -7.19 10.42
N LEU A 206 11.28 -7.22 9.29
CA LEU A 206 12.74 -7.06 9.27
C LEU A 206 13.20 -5.62 9.48
N ALA A 207 12.37 -4.63 9.15
CA ALA A 207 12.61 -3.23 9.46
C ALA A 207 12.69 -2.96 10.98
N ASP A 208 12.05 -3.80 11.79
CA ASP A 208 12.08 -3.72 13.25
C ASP A 208 13.25 -4.51 13.88
N SER A 209 14.14 -5.06 13.07
CA SER A 209 15.33 -5.78 13.54
C SER A 209 16.28 -4.88 14.32
N GLU A 210 16.90 -5.39 15.38
CA GLU A 210 17.96 -4.71 16.13
C GLU A 210 19.23 -4.48 15.27
N SER A 211 19.44 -5.31 14.25
CA SER A 211 20.60 -5.21 13.34
C SER A 211 20.49 -4.01 12.40
N THR A 212 21.46 -3.11 12.49
CA THR A 212 21.58 -1.95 11.58
C THR A 212 21.77 -2.37 10.12
N GLU A 213 22.46 -3.49 9.87
CA GLU A 213 22.69 -4.00 8.51
C GLU A 213 21.38 -4.49 7.88
N ILE A 214 20.57 -5.25 8.62
CA ILE A 214 19.26 -5.74 8.15
C ILE A 214 18.35 -4.55 7.83
N ARG A 215 18.25 -3.57 8.75
CA ARG A 215 17.49 -2.34 8.52
C ARG A 215 18.00 -1.55 7.31
N GLY A 216 19.31 -1.55 7.07
CA GLY A 216 19.94 -0.93 5.90
C GLY A 216 19.49 -1.58 4.60
N VAL A 217 19.53 -2.91 4.51
CA VAL A 217 19.08 -3.64 3.31
C VAL A 217 17.58 -3.44 3.06
N VAL A 218 16.74 -3.42 4.10
CA VAL A 218 15.31 -3.11 3.93
C VAL A 218 15.10 -1.73 3.32
N ARG A 219 15.83 -0.70 3.81
CA ARG A 219 15.77 0.65 3.24
C ARG A 219 16.21 0.68 1.77
N GLU A 220 17.32 0.01 1.44
CA GLU A 220 17.80 -0.09 0.05
C GLU A 220 16.76 -0.74 -0.87
N MET A 221 16.13 -1.83 -0.43
CA MET A 221 15.07 -2.50 -1.19
C MET A 221 13.87 -1.58 -1.40
N LEU A 222 13.41 -0.88 -0.36
CA LEU A 222 12.30 0.08 -0.46
C LEU A 222 12.65 1.27 -1.37
N ASP A 223 13.87 1.80 -1.29
CA ASP A 223 14.30 2.90 -2.16
C ASP A 223 14.40 2.49 -3.64
N LYS A 224 14.81 1.25 -3.92
CA LYS A 224 14.71 0.69 -5.28
C LYS A 224 13.25 0.56 -5.70
N ALA A 225 12.40 0.01 -4.83
CA ALA A 225 10.99 -0.22 -5.11
C ALA A 225 10.24 1.08 -5.42
N ILE A 226 10.52 2.18 -4.70
CA ILE A 226 9.89 3.49 -4.95
C ILE A 226 10.19 3.99 -6.36
N LYS A 227 11.40 3.76 -6.88
CA LYS A 227 11.76 4.16 -8.25
C LYS A 227 11.05 3.34 -9.31
N ILE A 228 10.57 2.16 -8.96
CA ILE A 228 9.91 1.21 -9.86
C ILE A 228 8.39 1.38 -9.81
N SER A 229 7.80 1.35 -8.60
CA SER A 229 6.39 1.62 -8.34
C SER A 229 6.22 2.16 -6.92
N ALA A 230 6.15 3.49 -6.80
CA ALA A 230 5.88 4.18 -5.55
C ALA A 230 4.50 3.83 -4.97
N GLU A 231 3.55 3.50 -5.83
CA GLU A 231 2.16 3.18 -5.49
C GLU A 231 2.11 1.89 -4.69
N LEU A 232 2.72 0.81 -5.21
CA LEU A 232 2.74 -0.48 -4.54
C LEU A 232 3.47 -0.40 -3.20
N VAL A 233 4.55 0.38 -3.12
CA VAL A 233 5.24 0.60 -1.85
C VAL A 233 4.33 1.28 -0.83
N HIS A 234 3.66 2.37 -1.20
CA HIS A 234 2.78 3.08 -0.27
C HIS A 234 1.62 2.19 0.18
N MET A 235 0.89 1.62 -0.76
CA MET A 235 -0.29 0.80 -0.48
C MET A 235 0.08 -0.50 0.26
N GLY A 236 1.24 -1.09 -0.06
CA GLY A 236 1.75 -2.30 0.58
C GLY A 236 2.15 -2.04 2.02
N LEU A 237 2.90 -0.97 2.29
CA LEU A 237 3.26 -0.57 3.65
C LEU A 237 2.02 -0.27 4.49
N LEU A 238 0.96 0.31 3.94
CA LEU A 238 -0.27 0.59 4.70
C LEU A 238 -1.07 -0.67 5.04
N GLN A 239 -1.13 -1.66 4.14
CA GLN A 239 -1.94 -2.87 4.33
C GLN A 239 -1.36 -3.88 5.32
N VAL A 240 -0.07 -3.79 5.66
CA VAL A 240 0.51 -4.66 6.69
C VAL A 240 -0.20 -4.41 8.02
N SER A 241 -0.81 -5.45 8.60
CA SER A 241 -1.71 -5.33 9.76
C SER A 241 -1.02 -4.95 11.07
N ASP A 242 0.31 -5.08 11.13
CA ASP A 242 1.08 -4.90 12.37
C ASP A 242 1.11 -3.43 12.83
N ALA A 243 0.51 -3.15 14.00
CA ALA A 243 0.58 -1.87 14.70
C ALA A 243 1.12 -2.08 16.14
N PRO A 244 1.91 -1.14 16.71
CA PRO A 244 2.30 0.17 16.17
C PRO A 244 3.29 0.08 14.99
N TRP A 245 3.30 1.09 14.13
CA TRP A 245 4.21 1.14 12.97
C TRP A 245 5.64 1.45 13.41
N ASN A 246 6.62 0.69 12.91
CA ASN A 246 8.03 0.97 13.15
C ASN A 246 8.52 2.23 12.41
N GLU A 247 9.72 2.70 12.78
CA GLU A 247 10.32 3.94 12.28
C GLU A 247 10.41 3.97 10.75
N ILE A 248 10.89 2.88 10.13
CA ILE A 248 11.05 2.79 8.67
C ILE A 248 9.69 2.87 7.98
N ARG A 249 8.69 2.13 8.46
CA ARG A 249 7.34 2.18 7.91
C ARG A 249 6.75 3.59 7.98
N LEU A 250 6.91 4.29 9.11
CA LEU A 250 6.46 5.67 9.28
C LEU A 250 7.19 6.64 8.34
N GLU A 251 8.52 6.53 8.27
CA GLU A 251 9.39 7.34 7.41
C GLU A 251 8.95 7.25 5.94
N TYR A 252 8.85 6.03 5.41
CA TYR A 252 8.52 5.78 4.01
C TYR A 252 7.07 6.12 3.68
N SER A 253 6.12 5.81 4.58
CA SER A 253 4.71 6.15 4.36
C SER A 253 4.52 7.67 4.27
N ARG A 254 5.14 8.45 5.18
CA ARG A 254 5.12 9.93 5.13
C ARG A 254 5.78 10.48 3.87
N LYS A 255 6.99 10.00 3.53
CA LYS A 255 7.70 10.40 2.31
C LYS A 255 6.86 10.19 1.06
N LEU A 256 6.21 9.04 0.94
CA LEU A 256 5.38 8.71 -0.21
C LEU A 256 4.07 9.50 -0.21
N LEU A 257 3.45 9.72 0.96
CA LEU A 257 2.26 10.55 1.09
C LEU A 257 2.50 11.95 0.54
N THR A 258 3.58 12.61 0.98
CA THR A 258 3.98 13.94 0.48
C THR A 258 4.20 13.92 -1.03
N MET A 259 4.80 12.87 -1.58
CA MET A 259 5.00 12.72 -3.03
C MET A 259 3.67 12.65 -3.79
N PHE A 260 2.70 11.86 -3.31
CA PHE A 260 1.39 11.74 -3.97
C PHE A 260 0.57 13.03 -3.85
N LEU A 261 0.60 13.70 -2.69
CA LEU A 261 -0.04 15.00 -2.47
C LEU A 261 0.57 16.12 -3.33
N ALA A 262 1.86 16.01 -3.66
CA ALA A 262 2.56 16.91 -4.58
C ALA A 262 2.20 16.69 -6.07
N GLY A 263 1.22 15.84 -6.38
CA GLY A 263 0.67 15.68 -7.73
C GLY A 263 1.32 14.56 -8.56
N HIS A 264 1.77 13.47 -7.93
CA HIS A 264 2.27 12.30 -8.66
C HIS A 264 1.20 11.77 -9.64
N PRO A 265 1.54 11.32 -10.87
CA PRO A 265 0.55 10.92 -11.88
C PRO A 265 -0.44 9.83 -11.44
N ASN A 266 0.00 8.96 -10.53
CA ASN A 266 -0.79 7.82 -10.06
C ASN A 266 -1.51 8.09 -8.71
N HIS A 267 -1.60 9.35 -8.27
CA HIS A 267 -2.21 9.71 -6.98
C HIS A 267 -3.65 9.24 -6.84
N GLN A 268 -4.44 9.22 -7.93
CA GLN A 268 -5.86 8.83 -7.88
C GLN A 268 -6.03 7.37 -7.43
N LEU A 269 -5.21 6.46 -7.98
CA LEU A 269 -5.19 5.06 -7.57
C LEU A 269 -4.80 4.92 -6.10
N VAL A 270 -3.73 5.62 -5.70
CA VAL A 270 -3.20 5.53 -4.35
C VAL A 270 -4.21 6.06 -3.33
N PHE A 271 -4.76 7.26 -3.51
CA PHE A 271 -5.74 7.79 -2.56
C PHE A 271 -7.02 6.96 -2.50
N MET A 272 -7.50 6.42 -3.62
CA MET A 272 -8.63 5.49 -3.62
C MET A 272 -8.34 4.25 -2.76
N ARG A 273 -7.16 3.65 -2.94
CA ARG A 273 -6.76 2.48 -2.15
C ARG A 273 -6.54 2.83 -0.69
N ILE A 274 -5.85 3.93 -0.37
CA ILE A 274 -5.67 4.38 1.02
C ILE A 274 -7.02 4.57 1.68
N TRP A 275 -7.99 5.19 1.01
CA TRP A 275 -9.34 5.35 1.54
C TRP A 275 -10.01 4.01 1.84
N GLN A 276 -9.85 3.00 0.98
CA GLN A 276 -10.40 1.65 1.23
C GLN A 276 -9.70 0.92 2.38
N ILE A 277 -8.39 1.14 2.56
CA ILE A 277 -7.56 0.43 3.54
C ILE A 277 -7.62 1.09 4.93
N GLN A 278 -7.39 2.40 4.97
CA GLN A 278 -7.27 3.19 6.19
C GLN A 278 -7.75 4.65 5.97
N PRO A 279 -9.08 4.89 6.01
CA PRO A 279 -9.68 6.22 5.85
C PRO A 279 -9.07 7.29 6.76
N THR A 280 -8.84 6.94 8.03
CA THR A 280 -8.34 7.86 9.06
C THR A 280 -6.95 8.40 8.74
N TYR A 281 -6.08 7.55 8.19
CA TYR A 281 -4.75 7.95 7.75
C TYR A 281 -4.82 8.99 6.63
N LEU A 282 -5.75 8.83 5.68
CA LEU A 282 -5.93 9.81 4.60
C LEU A 282 -6.51 11.13 5.11
N THR A 283 -7.48 11.08 6.01
CA THR A 283 -8.10 12.29 6.56
C THR A 283 -7.13 13.08 7.43
N ASP A 284 -6.28 12.40 8.21
CA ASP A 284 -5.25 13.06 9.00
C ASP A 284 -4.16 13.64 8.09
N ALA A 285 -3.78 12.93 7.03
CA ALA A 285 -2.88 13.43 6.00
C ALA A 285 -3.40 14.72 5.34
N PHE A 286 -4.68 14.79 4.99
CA PHE A 286 -5.27 16.00 4.42
C PHE A 286 -5.28 17.17 5.40
N ARG A 287 -5.50 16.90 6.68
CA ARG A 287 -5.44 17.92 7.73
C ARG A 287 -4.03 18.49 7.85
N ASP A 288 -3.03 17.63 7.97
CA ASP A 288 -1.62 18.02 8.05
C ASP A 288 -1.23 18.83 6.80
N PHE A 289 -1.63 18.36 5.60
CA PHE A 289 -1.35 19.03 4.34
C PHE A 289 -2.04 20.40 4.23
N TYR A 290 -3.22 20.57 4.81
CA TYR A 290 -3.89 21.86 4.91
C TYR A 290 -3.21 22.80 5.93
N GLU A 291 -2.79 22.28 7.08
CA GLU A 291 -2.10 23.05 8.12
C GLU A 291 -0.75 23.60 7.63
N GLU A 292 -0.03 22.85 6.80
CA GLU A 292 1.18 23.32 6.13
C GLU A 292 0.93 24.53 5.22
N ASN A 293 -0.18 24.52 4.48
CA ASN A 293 -0.57 25.61 3.59
C ASN A 293 -2.08 25.55 3.28
N PRO A 294 -2.89 26.50 3.77
CA PRO A 294 -4.34 26.49 3.54
C PRO A 294 -4.76 26.53 2.06
N LEU A 295 -3.88 26.94 1.14
CA LEU A 295 -4.16 26.89 -0.30
C LEU A 295 -4.25 25.46 -0.85
N ASN A 296 -3.68 24.47 -0.15
CA ASN A 296 -3.75 23.05 -0.49
C ASN A 296 -5.19 22.50 -0.46
N ILE A 297 -6.12 23.23 0.17
CA ILE A 297 -7.55 22.91 0.21
C ILE A 297 -8.15 22.63 -1.18
N THR A 298 -7.61 23.26 -2.23
CA THR A 298 -8.06 23.03 -3.61
C THR A 298 -7.74 21.62 -4.07
N CYS A 299 -6.51 21.17 -3.85
CA CYS A 299 -6.05 19.82 -4.17
C CYS A 299 -6.82 18.77 -3.35
N ILE A 300 -7.00 19.03 -2.05
CA ILE A 300 -7.74 18.14 -1.16
C ILE A 300 -9.18 17.95 -1.65
N LEU A 301 -9.87 19.03 -2.02
CA LEU A 301 -11.22 18.92 -2.55
C LEU A 301 -11.26 18.17 -3.89
N ASP A 302 -10.30 18.39 -4.80
CA ASP A 302 -10.23 17.66 -6.07
C ASP A 302 -10.17 16.15 -5.82
N VAL A 303 -9.29 15.70 -4.91
CA VAL A 303 -9.19 14.29 -4.51
C VAL A 303 -10.49 13.81 -3.84
N ALA A 304 -11.08 14.62 -2.96
CA ALA A 304 -12.31 14.26 -2.26
C ALA A 304 -13.49 14.04 -3.19
N GLN A 305 -13.56 14.81 -4.28
CA GLN A 305 -14.57 14.62 -5.33
C GLN A 305 -14.32 13.35 -6.13
N ASP A 306 -13.07 13.10 -6.53
CA ASP A 306 -12.70 11.90 -7.28
C ASP A 306 -13.03 10.60 -6.51
N LEU A 307 -12.97 10.65 -5.18
CA LEU A 307 -13.26 9.52 -4.29
C LEU A 307 -14.69 9.50 -3.75
N GLU A 308 -15.49 10.54 -4.01
CA GLU A 308 -16.84 10.73 -3.45
C GLU A 308 -16.87 10.75 -1.90
N ILE A 309 -15.86 11.37 -1.28
CA ILE A 309 -15.69 11.42 0.20
C ILE A 309 -15.91 12.80 0.80
N LEU A 310 -16.57 13.71 0.08
CA LEU A 310 -16.80 15.09 0.53
C LEU A 310 -17.45 15.15 1.92
N GLU A 311 -18.51 14.37 2.15
CA GLU A 311 -19.24 14.37 3.42
C GLU A 311 -18.33 13.97 4.59
N ALA A 312 -17.46 12.98 4.39
CA ALA A 312 -16.50 12.56 5.42
C ALA A 312 -15.52 13.69 5.78
N LEU A 313 -15.11 14.53 4.82
CA LEU A 313 -14.22 15.67 5.10
C LEU A 313 -14.94 16.79 5.86
N LEU A 314 -16.23 16.98 5.64
CA LEU A 314 -17.04 18.00 6.32
C LEU A 314 -17.25 17.68 7.81
N GLU A 315 -17.11 16.42 8.21
CA GLU A 315 -17.21 15.97 9.60
C GLU A 315 -15.89 16.15 10.38
N LEU A 316 -14.77 16.40 9.69
CA LEU A 316 -13.45 16.50 10.32
C LEU A 316 -13.32 17.73 11.21
N ARG A 317 -12.26 17.70 12.03
CA ARG A 317 -11.80 18.84 12.84
C ARG A 317 -10.36 19.19 12.44
N PRO A 318 -9.85 20.40 12.71
CA PRO A 318 -10.54 21.56 13.27
C PRO A 318 -11.67 22.05 12.34
N LEU A 319 -12.66 22.73 12.90
CA LEU A 319 -13.82 23.19 12.13
C LEU A 319 -13.44 24.20 11.03
N SER A 320 -12.34 24.93 11.20
CA SER A 320 -11.78 25.81 10.15
C SER A 320 -11.45 25.05 8.86
N PHE A 321 -10.91 23.83 8.95
CA PHE A 321 -10.66 22.96 7.80
C PHE A 321 -11.96 22.60 7.08
N ALA A 322 -12.96 22.12 7.83
CA ALA A 322 -14.25 21.72 7.26
C ALA A 322 -15.00 22.92 6.64
N LEU A 323 -14.91 24.11 7.25
CA LEU A 323 -15.50 25.35 6.70
C LEU A 323 -14.83 25.78 5.39
N ASP A 324 -13.51 25.66 5.28
CA ASP A 324 -12.80 25.92 4.03
C ASP A 324 -13.16 24.92 2.92
N ILE A 325 -13.26 23.63 3.25
CA ILE A 325 -13.79 22.61 2.32
C ILE A 325 -15.21 22.98 1.89
N ALA A 326 -16.10 23.29 2.82
CA ALA A 326 -17.50 23.60 2.55
C ALA A 326 -17.66 24.84 1.66
N ALA A 327 -16.92 25.91 1.95
CA ALA A 327 -16.92 27.14 1.17
C ALA A 327 -16.41 26.90 -0.27
N LEU A 328 -15.34 26.11 -0.42
CA LEU A 328 -14.81 25.76 -1.74
C LEU A 328 -15.74 24.83 -2.51
N ALA A 329 -16.31 23.82 -1.87
CA ALA A 329 -17.26 22.89 -2.46
C ALA A 329 -18.51 23.61 -2.95
N SER A 330 -19.03 24.56 -2.16
CA SER A 330 -20.16 25.41 -2.54
C SER A 330 -19.83 26.29 -3.74
N ARG A 331 -18.62 26.85 -3.79
CA ARG A 331 -18.15 27.64 -4.95
C ARG A 331 -18.11 26.83 -6.25
N ARG A 332 -17.90 25.51 -6.14
CA ARG A 332 -17.88 24.58 -7.27
C ARG A 332 -19.21 23.83 -7.45
N GLU A 333 -20.25 24.24 -6.73
CA GLU A 333 -21.60 23.66 -6.82
C GLU A 333 -21.69 22.19 -6.36
N TYR A 334 -20.71 21.72 -5.57
CA TYR A 334 -20.70 20.37 -4.99
C TYR A 334 -21.46 20.29 -3.65
N LEU A 335 -21.70 21.43 -3.00
CA LEU A 335 -22.35 21.51 -1.69
C LEU A 335 -23.37 22.67 -1.64
N ASN A 336 -24.56 22.40 -1.11
CA ASN A 336 -25.50 23.45 -0.73
C ASN A 336 -25.11 24.00 0.67
N LEU A 337 -24.40 25.12 0.68
CA LEU A 337 -23.85 25.69 1.90
C LEU A 337 -24.92 26.18 2.87
N ASP A 338 -26.00 26.82 2.39
CA ASP A 338 -27.11 27.27 3.24
C ASP A 338 -27.71 26.11 4.04
N LYS A 339 -27.96 24.99 3.34
CA LYS A 339 -28.49 23.79 3.98
C LYS A 339 -27.50 23.22 4.99
N TRP A 340 -26.25 23.00 4.57
CA TRP A 340 -25.23 22.40 5.45
C TRP A 340 -24.98 23.23 6.71
N LEU A 341 -24.92 24.55 6.60
CA LEU A 341 -24.80 25.46 7.73
C LEU A 341 -26.04 25.40 8.65
N THR A 342 -27.25 25.43 8.09
CA THR A 342 -28.50 25.36 8.86
C THR A 342 -28.61 24.03 9.63
N ASP A 343 -28.27 22.92 8.98
CA ASP A 343 -28.28 21.58 9.59
C ASP A 343 -27.28 21.51 10.76
N ASN A 344 -26.07 22.04 10.58
CA ASN A 344 -25.05 22.07 11.64
C ASN A 344 -25.43 22.99 12.82
N VAL A 345 -26.04 24.15 12.58
CA VAL A 345 -26.57 25.00 13.66
C VAL A 345 -27.68 24.30 14.41
N THR A 346 -28.56 23.59 13.70
CA THR A 346 -29.64 22.84 14.35
C THR A 346 -29.09 21.72 15.25
N ASN A 347 -28.01 21.06 14.82
CA ASN A 347 -27.42 19.93 15.54
C ASN A 347 -26.48 20.35 16.69
N HIS A 348 -25.74 21.45 16.52
CA HIS A 348 -24.66 21.86 17.44
C HIS A 348 -24.90 23.21 18.13
N GLY A 349 -25.91 23.96 17.71
CA GLY A 349 -26.34 25.20 18.35
C GLY A 349 -25.30 26.32 18.34
N ALA A 350 -25.21 27.05 19.47
CA ALA A 350 -24.42 28.26 19.61
C ALA A 350 -22.90 28.02 19.47
N GLU A 351 -22.38 26.85 19.88
CA GLU A 351 -20.94 26.53 19.79
C GLU A 351 -20.44 26.51 18.34
N PHE A 352 -21.25 25.96 17.44
CA PHE A 352 -20.95 25.96 16.01
C PHE A 352 -21.01 27.37 15.43
N LEU A 353 -22.04 28.16 15.78
CA LEU A 353 -22.17 29.56 15.34
C LEU A 353 -20.97 30.40 15.76
N HIS A 354 -20.54 30.28 17.02
CA HIS A 354 -19.38 31.00 17.53
C HIS A 354 -18.11 30.64 16.74
N SER A 355 -17.89 29.35 16.47
CA SER A 355 -16.74 28.88 15.68
C SER A 355 -16.77 29.38 14.22
N VAL A 356 -17.95 29.51 13.63
CA VAL A 356 -18.13 30.09 12.29
C VAL A 356 -17.79 31.58 12.28
N LEU A 357 -18.10 32.32 13.36
CA LEU A 357 -17.73 33.73 13.48
C LEU A 357 -16.23 33.93 13.65
N MET A 358 -15.58 33.11 14.48
CA MET A 358 -14.11 33.07 14.60
C MET A 358 -13.47 32.83 13.24
N PHE A 359 -13.97 31.86 12.48
CA PHE A 359 -13.49 31.59 11.13
C PHE A 359 -13.66 32.78 10.19
N LEU A 360 -14.80 33.47 10.23
CA LEU A 360 -15.00 34.67 9.41
C LEU A 360 -14.02 35.79 9.78
N GLU A 361 -13.84 36.06 11.07
CA GLU A 361 -12.92 37.08 11.56
C GLU A 361 -11.49 36.80 11.08
N ASP A 362 -11.01 35.57 11.25
CA ASP A 362 -9.68 35.13 10.79
C ASP A 362 -9.48 35.36 9.28
N LYS A 363 -10.50 35.03 8.48
CA LYS A 363 -10.47 35.25 7.02
C LYS A 363 -10.42 36.73 6.66
N MET A 364 -11.18 37.58 7.35
CA MET A 364 -11.18 39.02 7.10
C MET A 364 -9.82 39.66 7.45
N ILE A 365 -9.22 39.26 8.58
CA ILE A 365 -7.89 39.73 8.98
C ILE A 365 -6.83 39.30 7.96
N ALA A 366 -6.93 38.06 7.47
CA ALA A 366 -6.01 37.54 6.46
C ALA A 366 -6.10 38.30 5.12
N ASP A 367 -7.30 38.69 4.68
CA ASP A 367 -7.50 39.45 3.45
C ASP A 367 -6.95 40.90 3.51
N LEU A 368 -6.83 41.46 4.71
CA LEU A 368 -6.23 42.80 4.94
C LEU A 368 -4.70 42.81 4.89
N GLN A 369 -4.06 41.65 5.06
CA GLN A 369 -2.60 41.54 5.10
C GLN A 369 -2.05 41.00 3.77
N PRO A 370 -1.33 41.81 2.96
CA PRO A 370 -0.72 41.33 1.73
C PRO A 370 0.39 40.32 2.05
N GLY A 371 0.10 39.04 1.86
CA GLY A 371 1.05 37.93 2.09
C GLY A 371 0.46 36.71 2.79
N THR A 372 -0.73 36.82 3.39
CA THR A 372 -1.38 35.70 4.10
C THR A 372 -1.97 34.70 3.11
N ARG A 373 -1.52 33.45 3.15
CA ARG A 373 -1.92 32.36 2.24
C ARG A 373 -3.22 31.69 2.71
N THR A 374 -4.32 32.43 2.79
CA THR A 374 -5.64 31.83 3.03
C THR A 374 -6.52 31.94 1.79
N MET A 375 -7.46 31.00 1.66
CA MET A 375 -8.46 31.08 0.61
C MET A 375 -9.46 32.21 0.91
N THR A 376 -9.52 33.21 0.03
CA THR A 376 -10.50 34.31 0.08
C THR A 376 -11.92 33.77 -0.10
N LEU A 377 -12.82 34.09 0.85
CA LEU A 377 -14.24 33.80 0.72
C LEU A 377 -14.85 34.69 -0.38
N LYS A 378 -15.58 34.12 -1.33
CA LYS A 378 -16.27 34.94 -2.35
C LYS A 378 -17.43 35.71 -1.70
N SER A 379 -17.80 36.85 -2.32
CA SER A 379 -18.89 37.74 -1.86
C SER A 379 -20.24 37.06 -1.66
N ASN A 380 -20.46 35.86 -2.19
CA ASN A 380 -21.74 35.15 -2.10
C ASN A 380 -21.82 34.20 -0.89
N THR A 381 -20.68 33.85 -0.28
CA THR A 381 -20.60 32.97 0.91
C THR A 381 -20.86 33.76 2.19
N ASN A 382 -20.31 34.97 2.27
CA ASN A 382 -20.45 35.89 3.40
C ASN A 382 -21.92 36.23 3.75
N PRO A 383 -22.85 36.53 2.82
CA PRO A 383 -24.23 36.86 3.16
C PRO A 383 -25.01 35.66 3.69
N ILE A 384 -24.67 34.43 3.32
CA ILE A 384 -25.30 33.21 3.86
C ILE A 384 -24.96 33.09 5.34
N ILE A 385 -23.67 33.20 5.67
CA ILE A 385 -23.18 33.10 7.04
C ILE A 385 -23.71 34.26 7.90
N LEU A 386 -23.75 35.48 7.35
CA LEU A 386 -24.25 36.66 8.08
C LEU A 386 -25.76 36.56 8.38
N ARG A 387 -26.58 35.92 7.53
CA ARG A 387 -28.04 35.73 7.79
C ARG A 387 -28.34 34.79 8.95
N MET A 388 -27.37 33.96 9.37
CA MET A 388 -27.55 33.00 10.47
C MET A 388 -27.61 33.67 11.86
N SER A 389 -27.43 34.99 11.91
CA SER A 389 -27.47 35.81 13.13
C SER A 389 -28.80 35.77 13.88
N ASN A 390 -29.91 35.52 13.18
CA ASN A 390 -31.24 35.42 13.80
C ASN A 390 -31.36 34.24 14.79
N GLN A 391 -30.39 33.31 14.79
CA GLN A 391 -30.37 32.12 15.63
C GLN A 391 -29.32 32.19 16.75
N MET A 392 -28.64 33.33 16.92
CA MET A 392 -27.57 33.52 17.93
C MET A 392 -28.11 33.84 19.33
N ALA A 393 -27.39 33.38 20.35
CA ALA A 393 -27.63 33.76 21.74
C ALA A 393 -27.29 35.25 21.97
N ASP A 394 -27.94 35.88 22.95
CA ASP A 394 -27.77 37.32 23.23
C ASP A 394 -26.32 37.73 23.53
N GLU A 395 -25.53 36.82 24.11
CA GLU A 395 -24.13 37.04 24.49
C GLU A 395 -23.20 37.15 23.27
N ASP A 396 -23.49 36.42 22.18
CA ASP A 396 -22.69 36.43 20.94
C ASP A 396 -23.10 37.56 19.98
N LYS A 397 -24.21 38.27 20.23
CA LYS A 397 -24.72 39.32 19.34
C LYS A 397 -23.74 40.47 19.18
N GLN A 398 -23.05 40.88 20.26
CA GLN A 398 -22.08 41.96 20.19
C GLN A 398 -20.87 41.56 19.34
N PHE A 399 -20.32 40.37 19.58
CA PHE A 399 -19.21 39.84 18.81
C PHE A 399 -19.58 39.68 17.33
N TRP A 400 -20.78 39.18 17.05
CA TRP A 400 -21.32 39.12 15.69
C TRP A 400 -21.40 40.50 15.01
N TRP A 401 -21.85 41.53 15.75
CA TRP A 401 -21.91 42.89 15.22
C TRP A 401 -20.54 43.43 14.84
N ASP A 402 -19.53 43.15 15.64
CA ASP A 402 -18.15 43.55 15.37
C ASP A 402 -17.62 42.85 14.11
N VAL A 403 -17.79 41.52 14.00
CA VAL A 403 -17.42 40.74 12.80
C VAL A 403 -18.18 41.21 11.56
N LYS A 404 -19.49 41.46 11.67
CA LYS A 404 -20.33 41.96 10.58
C LYS A 404 -19.86 43.34 10.08
N ASN A 405 -19.61 44.26 11.00
CA ASN A 405 -19.12 45.59 10.67
C ASN A 405 -17.76 45.51 9.98
N HIS A 406 -16.89 44.61 10.44
CA HIS A 406 -15.60 44.34 9.81
C HIS A 406 -15.77 43.76 8.39
N CYS A 407 -16.68 42.80 8.18
CA CYS A 407 -16.99 42.25 6.86
C CYS A 407 -17.48 43.33 5.88
N PHE A 408 -18.29 44.29 6.33
CA PHE A 408 -18.74 45.40 5.48
C PHE A 408 -17.61 46.39 5.14
N GLN A 409 -16.66 46.60 6.05
CA GLN A 409 -15.47 47.43 5.78
C GLN A 409 -14.55 46.79 4.73
N VAL A 410 -14.29 45.49 4.85
CA VAL A 410 -13.41 44.74 3.92
C VAL A 410 -14.10 44.49 2.56
N HIS A 411 -15.41 44.25 2.56
CA HIS A 411 -16.19 43.99 1.35
C HIS A 411 -17.46 44.86 1.26
N PRO A 412 -17.34 46.14 0.84
CA PRO A 412 -18.47 47.08 0.78
C PRO A 412 -19.65 46.62 -0.11
N ARG A 413 -19.38 45.72 -1.07
CA ARG A 413 -20.40 45.13 -1.95
C ARG A 413 -21.37 44.19 -1.22
N LEU A 414 -21.05 43.72 -0.02
CA LEU A 414 -21.96 42.92 0.80
C LEU A 414 -23.15 43.73 1.30
N MET A 415 -22.96 45.04 1.50
CA MET A 415 -24.00 45.95 1.99
C MET A 415 -25.16 46.07 0.99
N SER A 416 -24.87 46.06 -0.31
CA SER A 416 -25.90 46.10 -1.36
C SER A 416 -26.58 44.73 -1.61
N MET A 417 -25.96 43.63 -1.17
CA MET A 417 -26.52 42.27 -1.28
C MET A 417 -27.42 41.88 -0.10
N MET A 418 -27.46 42.70 0.97
CA MET A 418 -28.23 42.44 2.19
C MET A 418 -29.01 43.67 2.66
N PRO A 419 -29.98 44.19 1.88
CA PRO A 419 -30.65 45.47 2.17
C PRO A 419 -31.54 45.49 3.42
N ASN A 420 -31.84 44.34 4.04
CA ASN A 420 -32.79 44.22 5.16
C ASN A 420 -32.14 43.76 6.49
N MET A 421 -30.81 43.77 6.60
CA MET A 421 -30.07 43.34 7.80
C MET A 421 -29.73 44.51 8.75
N ASP A 422 -30.19 45.72 8.42
CA ASP A 422 -30.04 46.94 9.22
C ASP A 422 -31.13 47.01 10.29
N ILE A 423 -31.02 46.15 11.30
CA ILE A 423 -31.70 46.39 12.58
C ILE A 423 -30.59 46.60 13.58
N GLU A 424 -30.13 47.85 13.71
CA GLU A 424 -29.37 48.28 14.89
C GLU A 424 -30.03 47.68 16.14
N PRO A 425 -29.29 47.02 17.04
CA PRO A 425 -29.81 46.76 18.37
C PRO A 425 -29.96 48.14 19.00
N THR A 426 -31.20 48.65 19.05
CA THR A 426 -31.51 49.81 19.86
C THR A 426 -31.03 49.52 21.27
N LEU A 427 -29.90 50.10 21.65
CA LEU A 427 -29.44 50.19 23.03
C LEU A 427 -30.65 50.67 23.85
N PRO A 428 -31.06 49.96 24.92
CA PRO A 428 -32.10 50.48 25.78
C PRO A 428 -31.62 51.81 26.35
N ASN A 429 -32.35 52.88 26.02
CA ASN A 429 -32.15 54.22 26.56
C ASN A 429 -32.01 54.13 28.09
N LEU A 430 -30.78 54.32 28.58
CA LEU A 430 -30.54 54.73 29.95
C LEU A 430 -30.84 56.23 30.04
N GLU A 431 -32.13 56.56 29.99
CA GLU A 431 -32.60 57.85 30.50
C GLU A 431 -32.58 57.81 32.03
N GLN A 432 -31.64 58.58 32.57
CA GLN A 432 -31.73 59.39 33.79
C GLN A 432 -32.39 58.75 35.03
N LYS A 433 -31.55 58.51 36.04
CA LYS A 433 -31.87 58.94 37.40
C LYS A 433 -30.66 59.57 38.08
#